data_AF-A0A853CNK7-F1
#
_entry.id   AF-A0A853CNK7-F1
#
_cell.length_a   1.000
_cell.length_b   1.000
_cell.length_c   1.000
_cell.angle_alpha   90.00
_cell.angle_beta   90.00
_cell.angle_gamma   90.00
#
_symmetry.space_group_name_H-M   'P 1'
#
loop_
_entity.id
_entity.type
_entity.pdbx_description
1 polymer ?
#
loop_
_entity_poly.entity_id
_entity_poly.type
_entity_poly.pdbx_seq_one_letter_code
_entity_poly.pdbx_strand_id
1 'polypeptide(L)'
;MFTVIGPVLWSACFLVALVSAVLAGRSRRAMVVGRVAVGVLMLVGGAVFNLVQLLLGNDYSGFADPSPFGWVTDAWEAVVPAHHVVLIGLLVLFEATVGVLVLSGGRRTQFGYAAAIAFHALLWLFGWFEAVYVVLVLPALVLLLRAERRAGRRAAAAVPDRPEVVPADGGLPRPRAG
;
A
#
# COMPACT_ATOMS: atom_id res chain seq x y z
N MET A 1 16.45 19.48 12.25
CA MET A 1 15.82 20.52 11.41
C MET A 1 15.03 19.82 10.31
N PHE A 2 13.73 19.58 10.53
CA PHE A 2 12.85 19.05 9.47
C PHE A 2 12.68 20.14 8.42
N THR A 3 13.35 19.99 7.29
CA THR A 3 13.18 20.89 6.16
C THR A 3 11.74 20.78 5.66
N VAL A 4 11.17 21.90 5.20
CA VAL A 4 9.82 22.03 4.62
C VAL A 4 9.53 20.97 3.54
N ILE A 5 10.58 20.40 2.94
CA ILE A 5 10.55 19.35 1.91
C ILE A 5 9.78 18.10 2.36
N GLY A 6 9.97 17.63 3.60
CA GLY A 6 9.30 16.41 4.10
C GLY A 6 7.78 16.57 4.17
N PRO A 7 7.27 17.59 4.89
CA PRO A 7 5.84 17.90 4.93
C PRO A 7 5.22 18.16 3.55
N VAL A 8 5.95 18.85 2.66
CA VAL A 8 5.47 19.12 1.29
C VAL A 8 5.33 17.83 0.48
N LEU A 9 6.34 16.96 0.49
CA LEU A 9 6.29 15.67 -0.21
C LEU A 9 5.11 14.82 0.30
N TRP A 10 5.01 14.69 1.63
CA TRP A 10 3.95 13.91 2.27
C TRP A 10 2.56 14.44 1.87
N SER A 11 2.35 15.75 1.98
CA SER A 11 1.07 16.40 1.67
C SER A 11 0.71 16.28 0.19
N ALA A 12 1.70 16.47 -0.70
CA ALA A 12 1.49 16.33 -2.14
C ALA A 12 1.15 14.89 -2.53
N CYS A 13 1.90 13.90 -2.05
CA CYS A 13 1.62 12.49 -2.31
C CYS A 13 0.25 12.08 -1.76
N PHE A 14 -0.10 12.53 -0.55
CA PHE A 14 -1.39 12.27 0.05
C PHE A 14 -2.54 12.84 -0.79
N LEU A 15 -2.47 14.12 -1.17
CA LEU A 15 -3.49 14.76 -1.99
C LEU A 15 -3.63 14.08 -3.36
N VAL A 16 -2.51 13.77 -4.01
CA VAL A 16 -2.51 13.07 -5.30
C VAL A 16 -3.14 11.69 -5.16
N ALA A 17 -2.84 10.94 -4.08
CA ALA A 17 -3.43 9.64 -3.83
C ALA A 17 -4.95 9.74 -3.62
N LEU A 18 -5.42 10.70 -2.82
CA LEU A 18 -6.85 10.95 -2.58
C LEU A 18 -7.61 11.22 -3.88
N VAL A 19 -7.17 12.22 -4.65
CA VAL A 19 -7.83 12.61 -5.90
C VAL A 19 -7.80 11.47 -6.92
N SER A 20 -6.64 10.82 -7.04
CA SER A 20 -6.46 9.68 -7.94
C SER A 20 -7.34 8.50 -7.56
N ALA A 21 -7.53 8.23 -6.26
CA ALA A 21 -8.37 7.14 -5.78
C ALA A 21 -9.84 7.31 -6.17
N VAL A 22 -10.38 8.53 -6.04
CA VAL A 22 -11.75 8.86 -6.48
C VAL A 22 -11.91 8.61 -7.99
N LEU A 23 -10.91 8.99 -8.77
CA LEU A 23 -10.92 8.85 -10.23
C LEU A 23 -10.53 7.45 -10.73
N ALA A 24 -9.92 6.60 -9.89
CA ALA A 24 -9.35 5.30 -10.26
C ALA A 24 -10.40 4.33 -10.81
N GLY A 25 -11.67 4.48 -10.43
CA GLY A 25 -12.75 3.66 -10.96
C GLY A 25 -13.06 3.91 -12.44
N ARG A 26 -12.70 5.08 -12.97
CA ARG A 26 -13.00 5.51 -14.35
C ARG A 26 -11.75 5.66 -15.22
N SER A 27 -10.56 5.81 -14.61
CA SER A 27 -9.31 6.05 -15.33
C SER A 27 -8.19 5.14 -14.87
N ARG A 28 -7.63 4.36 -15.80
CA ARG A 28 -6.44 3.53 -15.56
C ARG A 28 -5.23 4.39 -15.22
N ARG A 29 -5.11 5.59 -15.82
CA ARG A 29 -4.04 6.54 -15.49
C ARG A 29 -4.15 7.01 -14.04
N ALA A 30 -5.35 7.40 -13.60
CA ALA A 30 -5.57 7.79 -12.21
C ALA A 30 -5.23 6.65 -11.23
N MET A 31 -5.64 5.42 -11.52
CA MET A 31 -5.26 4.26 -10.72
C MET A 31 -3.74 4.11 -10.60
N VAL A 32 -3.00 4.22 -11.71
CA VAL A 32 -1.52 4.11 -11.70
C VAL A 32 -0.88 5.27 -10.95
N VAL A 33 -1.35 6.50 -11.15
CA VAL A 33 -0.85 7.69 -10.44
C VAL A 33 -1.08 7.55 -8.93
N GLY A 34 -2.28 7.15 -8.52
CA GLY A 34 -2.59 6.90 -7.10
C GLY A 34 -1.73 5.79 -6.50
N ARG A 35 -1.44 4.74 -7.28
CA ARG A 35 -0.51 3.67 -6.88
C ARG A 35 0.91 4.17 -6.68
N VAL A 36 1.42 4.96 -7.62
CA VAL A 36 2.75 5.57 -7.49
C VAL A 36 2.80 6.48 -6.27
N ALA A 37 1.79 7.34 -6.08
CA ALA A 37 1.72 8.25 -4.95
C ALA A 37 1.72 7.52 -3.60
N VAL A 38 0.92 6.46 -3.44
CA VAL A 38 0.93 5.62 -2.22
C VAL A 38 2.25 4.90 -2.05
N GLY A 39 2.82 4.33 -3.11
CA GLY A 39 4.11 3.65 -3.04
C GLY A 39 5.24 4.59 -2.61
N VAL A 40 5.29 5.80 -3.16
CA VAL A 40 6.25 6.84 -2.77
C VAL A 40 6.01 7.29 -1.34
N LEU A 41 4.75 7.45 -0.91
CA LEU A 41 4.43 7.82 0.46
C LEU A 41 4.93 6.77 1.46
N MET A 42 4.72 5.48 1.18
CA MET A 42 5.20 4.39 2.03
C MET A 42 6.73 4.28 2.06
N LEU A 43 7.39 4.44 0.90
CA LEU A 43 8.85 4.32 0.81
C LEU A 43 9.56 5.54 1.40
N VAL A 44 9.16 6.74 1.00
CA VAL A 44 9.88 7.96 1.33
C VAL A 44 9.30 8.61 2.59
N GLY A 45 7.97 8.78 2.62
CA GLY A 45 7.27 9.40 3.75
C GLY A 45 7.25 8.52 5.01
N GLY A 46 7.24 7.19 4.84
CA GLY A 46 7.35 6.21 5.93
C GLY A 46 8.78 5.72 6.11
N ALA A 47 9.21 4.78 5.26
CA ALA A 47 10.42 4.00 5.52
C ALA A 47 11.70 4.85 5.60
N VAL A 48 11.95 5.74 4.63
CA VAL A 48 13.13 6.62 4.64
C VAL A 48 13.05 7.62 5.79
N PHE A 49 11.88 8.21 6.02
CA PHE A 49 11.66 9.12 7.14
C PHE A 49 12.00 8.45 8.48
N ASN A 50 11.43 7.28 8.75
CA ASN A 50 11.65 6.54 9.99
C ASN A 50 13.11 6.06 10.11
N LEU A 51 13.73 5.65 9.01
CA LEU A 51 15.16 5.30 9.00
C LEU A 51 16.03 6.51 9.36
N VAL A 52 15.77 7.69 8.80
CA VAL A 52 16.52 8.91 9.12
C VAL A 52 16.33 9.28 10.59
N GLN A 53 15.10 9.23 11.11
CA GLN A 53 14.84 9.50 12.53
C GLN A 53 15.61 8.54 13.45
N LEU A 54 15.64 7.26 13.10
CA LEU A 54 16.40 6.25 13.82
C LEU A 54 17.92 6.53 13.77
N LEU A 55 18.45 6.89 12.60
CA LEU A 55 19.87 7.22 12.43
C LEU A 55 20.27 8.51 13.16
N LEU A 56 19.32 9.42 13.38
CA LEU A 56 19.51 10.64 14.18
C LEU A 56 19.41 10.38 15.69
N GLY A 57 19.16 9.14 16.11
CA GLY A 57 19.06 8.77 17.52
C GLY A 57 17.73 9.14 18.18
N ASN A 58 16.66 9.34 17.41
CA ASN A 58 15.34 9.53 17.98
C ASN A 58 14.82 8.19 18.52
N ASP A 59 14.51 8.16 19.80
CA ASP A 59 14.00 6.97 20.51
C ASP A 59 12.48 6.83 20.44
N TYR A 60 11.80 7.78 19.78
CA TYR A 60 10.35 7.85 19.63
C TYR A 60 9.60 7.96 20.97
N SER A 61 10.27 8.40 22.03
CA SER A 61 9.61 8.85 23.25
C SER A 61 8.64 9.98 22.92
N GLY A 62 7.48 9.97 23.58
CA GLY A 62 6.42 10.95 23.39
C GLY A 62 5.62 10.84 22.08
N PHE A 63 5.92 9.89 21.19
CA PHE A 63 5.13 9.71 19.96
C PHE A 63 3.65 9.42 20.24
N ALA A 64 3.37 8.71 21.34
CA ALA A 64 2.01 8.36 21.76
C ALA A 64 1.37 9.37 22.73
N ASP A 65 2.04 10.48 23.05
CA ASP A 65 1.49 11.53 23.94
C ASP A 65 0.16 12.11 23.46
N PRO A 66 -0.10 12.28 22.15
CA PRO A 66 -1.38 12.78 21.68
C PRO A 66 -2.52 11.75 21.74
N SER A 67 -2.24 10.50 22.12
CA SER A 67 -3.23 9.42 22.13
C SER A 67 -4.40 9.75 23.06
N PRO A 68 -5.66 9.51 22.64
CA PRO A 68 -6.80 9.64 23.54
C PRO A 68 -6.90 8.46 24.52
N PHE A 69 -6.03 7.45 24.43
CA PHE A 69 -6.08 6.22 25.19
C PHE A 69 -4.86 6.09 26.11
N GLY A 70 -5.02 6.27 27.42
CA GLY A 70 -3.89 6.19 28.37
C GLY A 70 -3.09 4.88 28.26
N TRP A 71 -3.76 3.75 28.04
CA TRP A 71 -3.09 2.46 27.87
C TRP A 71 -2.17 2.40 26.64
N VAL A 72 -2.44 3.18 25.59
CA VAL A 72 -1.57 3.27 24.40
C VAL A 72 -0.31 4.03 24.74
N THR A 73 -0.45 5.17 25.42
CA THR A 73 0.69 5.98 25.88
C THR A 73 1.56 5.18 26.85
N ASP A 74 0.95 4.54 27.86
CA ASP A 74 1.66 3.73 28.85
C ASP A 74 2.41 2.54 28.21
N ALA A 75 1.75 1.82 27.31
CA ALA A 75 2.36 0.69 26.61
C ALA A 75 3.49 1.13 25.67
N TRP A 76 3.34 2.29 25.02
CA TRP A 76 4.36 2.83 24.14
C TRP A 76 5.61 3.22 24.92
N GLU A 77 5.48 4.04 25.98
CA GLU A 77 6.59 4.48 26.83
C GLU A 77 7.30 3.30 27.51
N ALA A 78 6.56 2.25 27.88
CA ALA A 78 7.15 1.06 28.49
C ALA A 78 7.98 0.19 27.52
N VAL A 79 7.69 0.23 26.21
CA VAL A 79 8.22 -0.76 25.26
C VAL A 79 9.09 -0.14 24.17
N VAL A 80 8.63 0.95 23.55
CA VAL A 80 9.24 1.47 22.32
C VAL A 80 10.58 2.13 22.59
N PRO A 81 10.74 3.09 23.52
CA PRO A 81 12.03 3.75 23.74
C PRO A 81 13.17 2.78 24.06
N ALA A 82 12.90 1.77 24.89
CA ALA A 82 13.87 0.74 25.28
C ALA A 82 14.31 -0.18 24.11
N HIS A 83 13.48 -0.30 23.07
CA HIS A 83 13.68 -1.25 21.97
C HIS A 83 13.55 -0.60 20.57
N HIS A 84 13.67 0.73 20.48
CA HIS A 84 13.31 1.50 19.29
C HIS A 84 14.11 1.07 18.06
N VAL A 85 15.39 0.70 18.20
CA VAL A 85 16.21 0.21 17.07
C VAL A 85 15.57 -1.00 16.39
N VAL A 86 15.08 -1.96 17.16
CA VAL A 86 14.45 -3.17 16.61
C VAL A 86 13.04 -2.85 16.12
N LEU A 87 12.22 -2.19 16.94
CA LEU A 87 10.81 -1.96 16.62
C LEU A 87 10.62 -0.99 15.45
N ILE A 88 11.35 0.13 15.44
CA ILE A 88 11.33 1.08 14.34
C ILE A 88 12.06 0.50 13.12
N GLY A 89 13.13 -0.28 13.30
CA GLY A 89 13.75 -1.01 12.20
C GLY A 89 12.79 -1.97 11.49
N LEU A 90 11.97 -2.70 12.26
CA LEU A 90 10.90 -3.54 11.72
C LEU A 90 9.81 -2.73 11.03
N LEU A 91 9.44 -1.57 11.57
CA LEU A 91 8.50 -0.64 10.93
C LEU A 91 9.05 -0.16 9.57
N VAL A 92 10.31 0.27 9.51
CA VAL A 92 10.96 0.68 8.26
C VAL A 92 10.94 -0.44 7.23
N LEU A 93 11.29 -1.67 7.63
CA LEU A 93 11.26 -2.83 6.74
C LEU A 93 9.84 -3.13 6.24
N PHE A 94 8.85 -3.04 7.14
CA PHE A 94 7.44 -3.21 6.80
C PHE A 94 6.99 -2.16 5.78
N GLU A 95 7.21 -0.88 6.05
CA GLU A 95 6.81 0.23 5.19
C GLU A 95 7.47 0.13 3.81
N ALA A 96 8.77 -0.21 3.77
CA ALA A 96 9.49 -0.43 2.52
C ALA A 96 8.91 -1.60 1.73
N THR A 97 8.62 -2.71 2.40
CA THR A 97 8.01 -3.89 1.77
C THR A 97 6.63 -3.55 1.20
N VAL A 98 5.79 -2.84 1.96
CA VAL A 98 4.47 -2.39 1.50
C VAL A 98 4.61 -1.47 0.29
N GLY A 99 5.52 -0.49 0.33
CA GLY A 99 5.78 0.40 -0.79
C GLY A 99 6.19 -0.34 -2.07
N VAL A 100 7.13 -1.29 -1.97
CA VAL A 100 7.54 -2.14 -3.09
C VAL A 100 6.37 -3.00 -3.61
N LEU A 101 5.60 -3.61 -2.71
CA LEU A 101 4.42 -4.41 -3.09
C LEU A 101 3.39 -3.56 -3.83
N VAL A 102 3.09 -2.35 -3.35
CA VAL A 102 2.18 -1.40 -3.99
C VAL A 102 2.67 -1.08 -5.41
N LEU A 103 3.97 -0.85 -5.62
CA LEU A 103 4.53 -0.51 -6.93
C LEU A 103 4.66 -1.71 -7.90
N SER A 104 4.65 -2.94 -7.41
CA SER A 104 4.94 -4.16 -8.19
C SER A 104 3.87 -4.55 -9.22
N GLY A 105 2.65 -4.01 -9.11
CA GLY A 105 1.52 -4.36 -9.98
C GLY A 105 0.80 -5.67 -9.61
N GLY A 106 -0.39 -5.85 -10.17
CA GLY A 106 -1.15 -7.11 -10.09
C GLY A 106 -1.54 -7.51 -8.65
N ARG A 107 -1.40 -8.80 -8.33
CA ARG A 107 -1.77 -9.34 -7.00
C ARG A 107 -0.89 -8.78 -5.88
N ARG A 108 0.39 -8.48 -6.15
CA ARG A 108 1.31 -7.91 -5.15
C ARG A 108 0.84 -6.54 -4.69
N THR A 109 0.39 -5.68 -5.60
CA THR A 109 -0.21 -4.38 -5.25
C THR A 109 -1.43 -4.53 -4.36
N GLN A 110 -2.26 -5.57 -4.57
CA GLN A 110 -3.43 -5.79 -3.72
C GLN A 110 -3.05 -6.16 -2.28
N PHE A 111 -2.02 -6.98 -2.10
CA PHE A 111 -1.46 -7.26 -0.78
C PHE A 111 -0.83 -6.01 -0.15
N GLY A 112 -0.08 -5.22 -0.93
CA GLY A 112 0.46 -3.94 -0.49
C GLY A 112 -0.63 -3.00 0.03
N TYR A 113 -1.73 -2.82 -0.71
CA TYR A 113 -2.85 -2.02 -0.23
C TYR A 113 -3.54 -2.60 0.99
N ALA A 114 -3.70 -3.92 1.08
CA ALA A 114 -4.30 -4.55 2.26
C ALA A 114 -3.46 -4.31 3.53
N ALA A 115 -2.13 -4.46 3.41
CA ALA A 115 -1.19 -4.17 4.50
C ALA A 115 -1.19 -2.68 4.85
N ALA A 116 -1.18 -1.78 3.86
CA ALA A 116 -1.30 -0.34 4.09
C ALA A 116 -2.60 0.01 4.82
N ILE A 117 -3.74 -0.57 4.42
CA ILE A 117 -5.03 -0.37 5.09
C ILE A 117 -4.95 -0.81 6.56
N ALA A 118 -4.42 -2.00 6.82
CA ALA A 118 -4.30 -2.51 8.19
C ALA A 118 -3.42 -1.60 9.06
N PHE A 119 -2.27 -1.17 8.53
CA PHE A 119 -1.36 -0.26 9.22
C PHE A 119 -2.04 1.08 9.56
N HIS A 120 -2.66 1.73 8.57
CA HIS A 120 -3.34 3.00 8.79
C HIS A 120 -4.54 2.84 9.73
N ALA A 121 -5.27 1.73 9.66
CA ALA A 121 -6.36 1.45 10.58
C ALA A 121 -5.91 1.28 12.04
N LEU A 122 -4.61 1.12 12.33
CA LEU A 122 -4.05 1.13 13.68
C LEU A 122 -3.52 2.52 14.07
N LEU A 123 -3.15 3.38 13.12
CA LEU A 123 -2.60 4.71 13.40
C LEU A 123 -3.55 5.63 14.16
N TRP A 124 -4.87 5.47 14.02
CA TRP A 124 -5.85 6.31 14.73
C TRP A 124 -5.71 6.24 16.27
N LEU A 125 -5.05 5.21 16.80
CA LEU A 125 -4.78 5.06 18.23
C LEU A 125 -3.81 6.12 18.76
N PHE A 126 -3.02 6.76 17.91
CA PHE A 126 -1.90 7.62 18.32
C PHE A 126 -2.22 9.10 18.44
N GLY A 127 -3.40 9.54 17.98
CA GLY A 127 -3.80 10.93 18.15
C GLY A 127 -4.93 11.38 17.23
N TRP A 128 -5.42 12.59 17.49
CA TRP A 128 -6.52 13.18 16.71
C TRP A 128 -6.11 13.54 15.28
N PHE A 129 -4.86 13.95 15.07
CA PHE A 129 -4.34 14.22 13.74
C PHE A 129 -4.31 12.95 12.89
N GLU A 130 -3.81 11.86 13.48
CA GLU A 130 -3.78 10.52 12.90
C GLU A 130 -5.20 10.03 12.63
N ALA A 131 -6.14 10.22 13.55
CA ALA A 131 -7.53 9.84 13.35
C ALA A 131 -8.16 10.53 12.12
N VAL A 132 -7.97 11.85 11.97
CA VAL A 132 -8.44 12.60 10.79
C VAL A 132 -7.76 12.08 9.52
N TYR A 133 -6.45 11.87 9.57
CA TYR A 133 -5.69 11.32 8.45
C TYR A 133 -6.22 9.93 8.02
N VAL A 134 -6.51 9.06 8.99
CA VAL A 134 -7.04 7.71 8.78
C VAL A 134 -8.41 7.74 8.11
N VAL A 135 -9.30 8.62 8.54
CA VAL A 135 -10.63 8.81 7.93
C VAL A 135 -10.53 9.18 6.45
N LEU A 136 -9.50 9.92 6.05
CA LEU A 136 -9.29 10.33 4.66
C LEU A 136 -8.56 9.26 3.84
N VAL A 137 -7.50 8.66 4.38
CA VAL A 137 -6.63 7.74 3.64
C VAL A 137 -7.28 6.37 3.43
N LEU A 138 -8.06 5.86 4.39
CA LEU A 138 -8.65 4.53 4.30
C LEU A 138 -9.63 4.39 3.12
N PRO A 139 -10.60 5.30 2.91
CA PRO A 139 -11.45 5.26 1.73
C PRO A 139 -10.65 5.28 0.43
N ALA A 140 -9.60 6.10 0.34
CA ALA A 140 -8.77 6.18 -0.85
C ALA A 140 -8.02 4.88 -1.13
N LEU A 141 -7.40 4.27 -0.11
CA LEU A 141 -6.73 2.97 -0.24
C LEU A 141 -7.72 1.86 -0.64
N VAL A 142 -8.93 1.86 -0.06
CA VAL A 142 -9.99 0.90 -0.42
C VAL A 142 -10.45 1.09 -1.87
N LEU A 143 -10.61 2.33 -2.33
CA LEU A 143 -10.98 2.62 -3.73
C LEU A 143 -9.91 2.17 -4.71
N LEU A 144 -8.63 2.42 -4.42
CA LEU A 144 -7.50 1.95 -5.23
C LEU A 144 -7.42 0.43 -5.26
N LEU A 145 -7.56 -0.24 -4.11
CA LEU A 145 -7.60 -1.70 -4.04
C LEU A 145 -8.76 -2.28 -4.86
N ARG A 146 -9.96 -1.68 -4.76
CA ARG A 146 -11.12 -2.07 -5.58
C ARG A 146 -10.88 -1.84 -7.07
N ALA A 147 -10.18 -0.77 -7.45
CA ALA A 147 -9.82 -0.50 -8.84
C ALA A 147 -8.84 -1.57 -9.38
N GLU A 148 -7.77 -1.88 -8.65
CA GLU A 148 -6.80 -2.91 -9.02
C GLU A 148 -7.43 -4.31 -9.11
N ARG A 149 -8.32 -4.67 -8.18
CA ARG A 149 -9.07 -5.93 -8.24
C ARG A 149 -9.95 -6.02 -9.49
N ARG A 150 -10.65 -4.94 -9.85
CA ARG A 150 -11.46 -4.90 -11.07
C ARG A 150 -10.60 -4.99 -12.33
N ALA A 151 -9.47 -4.30 -12.37
CA ALA A 151 -8.53 -4.38 -13.48
C ALA A 151 -7.98 -5.81 -13.66
N GLY A 152 -7.59 -6.46 -12.57
CA GLY A 152 -7.12 -7.85 -12.59
C GLY A 152 -8.19 -8.84 -13.06
N ARG A 153 -9.44 -8.70 -12.61
CA ARG A 153 -10.56 -9.55 -13.08
C ARG A 153 -10.84 -9.38 -14.57
N ARG A 154 -10.83 -8.14 -15.08
CA ARG A 154 -11.00 -7.87 -16.52
C ARG A 154 -9.87 -8.46 -17.35
N ALA A 155 -8.62 -8.36 -16.87
CA ALA A 155 -7.48 -8.96 -17.54
C ALA A 155 -7.59 -10.49 -17.60
N ALA A 156 -8.01 -11.13 -16.51
CA ALA A 156 -8.23 -12.58 -16.48
C ALA A 156 -9.36 -13.04 -17.42
N ALA A 157 -10.47 -12.30 -17.49
CA ALA A 157 -11.58 -12.60 -18.39
C ALA A 157 -11.25 -12.35 -19.89
N ALA A 158 -10.25 -11.52 -20.17
CA ALA A 158 -9.82 -11.21 -21.53
C ALA A 158 -8.81 -12.21 -22.11
N VAL A 159 -8.29 -13.14 -21.29
CA VAL A 159 -7.49 -14.28 -21.77
C VAL A 159 -8.49 -15.33 -22.30
N PRO A 160 -8.63 -15.52 -23.62
CA PRO A 160 -9.52 -16.56 -24.14
C PRO A 160 -8.99 -17.93 -23.73
N ASP A 161 -9.88 -18.91 -23.60
CA ASP A 161 -9.50 -20.32 -23.56
C ASP A 161 -8.45 -20.55 -24.66
N ARG A 162 -7.26 -21.04 -24.27
CA ARG A 162 -6.28 -21.49 -25.26
C ARG A 162 -7.04 -22.47 -26.16
N PRO A 163 -7.04 -22.30 -27.49
CA PRO A 163 -7.68 -23.28 -28.36
C PRO A 163 -7.10 -24.64 -27.97
N GLU A 164 -7.99 -25.54 -27.56
CA GLU A 164 -7.72 -26.95 -27.37
C GLU A 164 -6.89 -27.37 -28.57
N VAL A 165 -5.64 -27.79 -28.32
CA VAL A 165 -4.78 -28.31 -29.38
C VAL A 165 -5.48 -29.57 -29.86
N VAL A 166 -6.30 -29.42 -30.91
CA VAL A 166 -6.88 -30.55 -31.64
C VAL A 166 -5.67 -31.36 -32.09
N PRO A 167 -5.47 -32.59 -31.59
CA PRO A 167 -4.35 -33.40 -32.01
C PRO A 167 -4.46 -33.59 -33.52
N ALA A 168 -3.39 -33.23 -34.24
CA ALA A 168 -3.27 -33.40 -35.67
C ALA A 168 -3.04 -34.87 -36.03
N ASP A 169 -3.90 -35.76 -35.57
CA ASP A 169 -3.89 -37.16 -35.98
C ASP A 169 -4.80 -37.29 -37.20
N GLY A 170 -4.14 -37.16 -38.35
CA GLY A 170 -4.72 -37.24 -39.69
C GLY A 170 -5.34 -38.60 -39.97
N GLY A 171 -6.61 -38.75 -39.59
CA GLY A 171 -7.47 -39.82 -40.08
C GLY A 171 -7.73 -39.66 -41.57
N LEU A 172 -6.92 -40.33 -42.40
CA LEU A 172 -7.15 -40.45 -43.85
C LEU A 172 -8.50 -41.13 -44.13
N PRO A 173 -9.28 -40.68 -45.14
CA PRO A 173 -10.53 -41.33 -45.51
C PRO A 173 -10.29 -42.70 -46.13
N ARG A 174 -10.96 -43.75 -45.62
CA ARG A 174 -10.93 -45.09 -46.24
C ARG A 174 -11.71 -45.11 -47.56
N PRO A 175 -11.23 -45.83 -48.60
CA PRO A 175 -11.92 -45.91 -49.87
C PRO A 175 -13.21 -46.73 -49.74
N ARG A 176 -14.26 -46.26 -50.42
CA ARG A 176 -15.51 -47.01 -50.57
C ARG A 176 -15.24 -48.23 -51.46
N ALA A 177 -15.42 -49.42 -50.90
CA ALA A 177 -15.58 -50.64 -51.68
C ALA A 177 -16.97 -50.62 -52.34
N GLY A 178 -17.02 -50.98 -53.62
CA GLY A 178 -18.24 -51.17 -54.40
C GLY A 178 -18.97 -52.47 -54.10
#